data_AF-H2XN26-F1
#
_entry.id   AF-H2XN26-F1
#
_cell.length_a   1.000
_cell.length_b   1.000
_cell.length_c   1.000
_cell.angle_alpha   90.00
_cell.angle_beta   90.00
_cell.angle_gamma   90.00
#
_symmetry.space_group_name_H-M   'P 1'
#
loop_
_entity.id
_entity.type
_entity.pdbx_description
1 polymer ?
#
loop_
_entity_poly.entity_id
_entity_poly.type
_entity_poly.pdbx_seq_one_letter_code
_entity_poly.pdbx_strand_id
1 'polypeptide(L)'
;MSAVPLGLSISVTFISALTVIGLPTETYIFGFVTIWHCITLVIPTVIACLYYIPLIHRLKLATMYEYLEIRFHRNSRVLSSGIEILSMILYMGTTVYIPSLALSAVTSLGTNTAILLTSGICTIYTVC
;
A
#
# COMPACT_ATOMS: atom_id res chain seq x y z
N MET A 1 13.02 -7.67 18.68
CA MET A 1 13.57 -6.60 17.82
C MET A 1 13.27 -5.25 18.44
N SER A 2 14.14 -4.26 18.27
CA SER A 2 13.86 -2.89 18.75
C SER A 2 12.60 -2.33 18.07
N ALA A 3 11.80 -1.53 18.79
CA ALA A 3 10.56 -0.96 18.28
C ALA A 3 10.78 0.00 17.09
N VAL A 4 11.96 0.64 17.02
CA VAL A 4 12.29 1.64 16.01
C VAL A 4 12.43 1.04 14.60
N PRO A 5 13.24 -0.02 14.38
CA PRO A 5 13.30 -0.71 13.09
C PRO A 5 11.94 -1.23 12.60
N LEU A 6 11.10 -1.72 13.51
CA LEU A 6 9.77 -2.24 13.17
C LEU A 6 8.86 -1.11 12.68
N GLY A 7 8.82 0.01 13.40
CA GLY A 7 8.04 1.19 13.02
C GLY A 7 8.49 1.78 11.69
N LEU A 8 9.81 1.84 11.45
CA LEU A 8 10.37 2.30 10.18
C LEU A 8 9.97 1.40 9.01
N SER A 9 10.06 0.07 9.18
CA SER A 9 9.67 -0.87 8.14
C SER A 9 8.18 -0.73 7.77
N ILE A 10 7.30 -0.61 8.76
CA ILE A 10 5.86 -0.40 8.53
C ILE A 10 5.62 0.94 7.83
N SER A 11 6.34 2.00 8.22
CA SER A 11 6.20 3.32 7.61
C SER A 11 6.59 3.31 6.13
N VAL A 12 7.68 2.61 5.78
CA VAL A 12 8.11 2.46 4.37
C VAL A 12 7.04 1.75 3.54
N THR A 13 6.33 0.76 4.10
CA THR A 13 5.24 0.07 3.38
C THR A 13 4.08 1.02 3.02
N PHE A 14 3.81 2.04 3.84
CA PHE A 14 2.74 3.01 3.55
C PHE A 14 3.17 4.11 2.58
N ILE A 15 4.47 4.38 2.44
CA ILE A 15 4.98 5.43 1.56
C ILE A 15 5.10 4.87 0.14
N SER A 16 4.16 5.25 -0.73
CA SER A 16 4.13 4.89 -2.15
C SER A 16 4.31 6.11 -3.05
N ALA A 17 4.76 5.91 -4.30
CA ALA A 17 4.84 6.97 -5.31
C ALA A 17 3.50 7.70 -5.51
N LEU A 18 2.38 6.97 -5.38
CA LEU A 18 1.04 7.54 -5.38
C LEU A 18 0.86 8.55 -4.24
N THR A 19 1.31 8.25 -3.02
CA THR A 19 1.15 9.17 -1.89
C THR A 19 2.04 10.41 -2.03
N VAL A 20 3.25 10.24 -2.57
CA VAL A 20 4.23 11.32 -2.73
C VAL A 20 3.81 12.33 -3.79
N ILE A 21 3.20 11.87 -4.89
CA ILE A 21 2.74 12.76 -5.98
C ILE A 21 1.25 13.11 -5.83
N GLY A 22 0.44 12.19 -5.30
CA GLY A 22 -1.01 12.33 -5.16
C GLY A 22 -1.42 13.34 -4.10
N LEU A 23 -0.87 13.25 -2.87
CA LEU A 23 -1.21 14.20 -1.79
C LEU A 23 -0.90 15.67 -2.14
N PRO A 24 0.26 16.03 -2.75
CA PRO A 24 0.49 17.41 -3.17
C PRO A 24 -0.41 17.83 -4.35
N THR A 25 -0.74 16.91 -5.26
CA THR A 25 -1.69 17.21 -6.35
C THR A 25 -3.09 17.48 -5.81
N GLU A 26 -3.53 16.71 -4.83
CA GLU A 26 -4.83 16.88 -4.18
C GLU A 26 -4.89 18.17 -3.37
N THR A 27 -3.85 18.50 -2.60
CA THR A 27 -3.76 19.80 -1.90
C THR A 27 -3.70 20.98 -2.86
N TYR A 28 -3.10 20.83 -4.04
CA TYR A 28 -3.06 21.89 -5.04
C TYR A 28 -4.46 22.18 -5.61
N ILE A 29 -5.27 21.14 -5.85
CA ILE A 29 -6.60 21.28 -6.46
C ILE A 29 -7.67 21.63 -5.40
N PHE A 30 -7.64 20.97 -4.24
CA PHE A 30 -8.69 21.03 -3.21
C PHE A 30 -8.28 21.80 -1.95
N GLY A 31 -7.03 22.27 -1.86
CA GLY A 31 -6.52 23.06 -0.74
C GLY A 31 -6.29 22.24 0.53
N PHE A 32 -6.62 22.81 1.69
CA PHE A 32 -6.30 22.24 3.02
C PHE A 32 -7.12 21.00 3.42
N VAL A 33 -8.04 20.53 2.57
CA VAL A 33 -8.87 19.34 2.85
C VAL A 33 -8.02 18.10 3.13
N THR A 34 -6.85 17.97 2.51
CA THR A 34 -5.95 16.81 2.68
C THR A 34 -5.42 16.65 4.12
N ILE A 35 -5.43 17.70 4.95
CA ILE A 35 -5.08 17.57 6.38
C ILE A 35 -6.03 16.61 7.10
N TRP A 36 -7.30 16.59 6.71
CA TRP A 36 -8.28 15.66 7.26
C TRP A 36 -7.90 14.20 7.00
N HIS A 37 -7.29 13.92 5.84
CA HIS A 37 -6.79 12.59 5.50
C HIS A 37 -5.69 12.15 6.48
N CYS A 38 -4.72 13.02 6.76
CA CYS A 38 -3.65 12.74 7.72
C CYS A 38 -4.17 12.47 9.14
N ILE A 39 -5.14 13.26 9.61
CA ILE A 39 -5.74 13.09 10.95
C ILE A 39 -6.49 11.75 11.02
N THR A 40 -7.22 11.41 9.96
CA THR A 40 -8.01 10.17 9.91
C THR A 40 -7.12 8.92 9.97
N LEU A 41 -5.88 8.98 9.48
CA LEU A 41 -4.92 7.86 9.55
C LEU A 41 -4.40 7.57 10.98
N VAL A 42 -4.49 8.51 11.91
CA VAL A 42 -4.02 8.32 13.30
C VAL A 42 -4.93 7.36 14.08
N ILE A 43 -6.24 7.43 13.85
CA ILE A 43 -7.22 6.59 14.56
C ILE A 43 -7.01 5.09 14.28
N PRO A 44 -6.96 4.61 13.03
CA PRO A 44 -6.78 3.20 12.72
C PRO A 44 -5.40 2.68 13.14
N THR A 45 -4.36 3.52 13.10
CA THR A 45 -3.01 3.11 13.55
C THR A 45 -2.96 2.86 15.05
N VAL A 46 -3.62 3.70 15.86
CA VAL A 46 -3.76 3.48 17.31
C VAL A 46 -4.55 2.20 17.60
N ILE A 47 -5.68 1.99 16.92
CA ILE A 47 -6.49 0.77 17.06
C ILE A 47 -5.66 -0.47 16.69
N ALA A 48 -4.88 -0.40 15.61
CA ALA A 48 -4.03 -1.49 15.18
C ALA A 48 -2.95 -1.84 16.21
N CYS A 49 -2.32 -0.83 16.79
CA CYS A 49 -1.31 -1.02 17.82
C CYS A 49 -1.89 -1.68 19.09
N LEU A 50 -3.07 -1.23 19.54
CA LEU A 50 -3.66 -1.69 20.80
C LEU A 50 -4.41 -3.01 20.71
N TYR A 51 -5.06 -3.32 19.59
CA TYR A 51 -5.92 -4.50 19.47
C TYR A 51 -5.33 -5.55 18.53
N TYR A 52 -4.96 -5.15 17.31
CA TYR A 52 -4.59 -6.09 16.26
C TYR A 52 -3.20 -6.73 16.46
N ILE A 53 -2.19 -5.94 16.83
CA ILE A 53 -0.84 -6.45 17.12
C ILE A 53 -0.83 -7.48 18.26
N PRO A 54 -1.39 -7.19 19.46
CA PRO A 54 -1.36 -8.15 20.56
C PRO A 54 -2.22 -9.39 20.28
N LEU A 55 -3.30 -9.25 19.50
CA LEU A 55 -4.12 -10.37 19.06
C LEU A 55 -3.31 -11.35 18.20
N ILE A 56 -2.69 -10.87 17.12
CA ILE A 56 -1.87 -11.72 16.23
C ILE A 56 -0.74 -12.40 17.03
N HIS A 57 -0.08 -11.64 17.90
CA HIS A 57 1.03 -12.17 18.70
C HIS A 57 0.59 -13.23 19.71
N ARG A 58 -0.59 -13.09 20.34
CA ARG A 58 -1.15 -14.09 21.27
C ARG A 58 -1.55 -15.38 20.56
N LEU A 59 -2.17 -15.27 19.39
CA LEU A 59 -2.63 -16.42 18.61
C LEU A 59 -1.52 -17.06 17.76
N LYS A 60 -0.32 -16.47 17.72
CA LYS A 60 0.85 -16.90 16.91
C LYS A 60 0.49 -17.09 15.42
N LEU A 61 -0.35 -16.20 14.90
CA LEU A 61 -0.79 -16.22 13.50
C LEU A 61 0.22 -15.47 12.64
N ALA A 62 0.38 -15.93 11.39
CA ALA A 62 1.25 -15.26 10.43
C ALA A 62 0.49 -14.18 9.64
N THR A 63 -0.83 -14.36 9.45
CA THR A 63 -1.64 -13.43 8.65
C THR A 63 -2.97 -13.09 9.33
N MET A 64 -3.50 -11.90 9.05
CA MET A 64 -4.87 -11.53 9.46
C MET A 64 -5.94 -12.44 8.86
N TYR A 65 -5.68 -13.00 7.68
CA TYR A 65 -6.61 -13.92 7.02
C TYR A 65 -6.76 -15.25 7.76
N GLU A 66 -5.72 -15.71 8.47
CA GLU A 66 -5.83 -16.87 9.37
C GLU A 66 -6.70 -16.57 10.58
N TYR A 67 -6.67 -15.33 11.08
CA TYR A 67 -7.58 -14.93 12.16
C TYR A 67 -9.05 -14.99 11.71
N LEU A 68 -9.33 -14.55 10.48
CA LEU A 68 -10.66 -14.68 9.86
C LEU A 68 -11.10 -16.14 9.70
N GLU A 69 -10.17 -17.05 9.40
CA GLU A 69 -10.45 -18.49 9.30
C GLU A 69 -10.84 -19.11 10.64
N ILE A 70 -10.14 -18.77 11.72
CA ILE A 70 -10.42 -19.28 13.07
C ILE A 70 -11.75 -18.74 13.59
N ARG A 71 -12.09 -17.48 13.27
CA ARG A 71 -13.29 -16.82 13.81
C ARG A 71 -14.55 -17.13 13.01
N PHE A 72 -14.46 -17.15 11.68
CA PHE A 72 -15.60 -17.39 10.80
C PHE A 72 -15.49 -18.80 10.25
N HIS A 73 -14.86 -19.01 9.09
CA HIS A 73 -14.58 -20.32 8.49
C HIS A 73 -13.60 -20.13 7.31
N ARG A 74 -13.09 -21.23 6.72
CA ARG A 74 -12.21 -21.21 5.54
C ARG A 74 -12.74 -20.41 4.35
N ASN A 75 -14.06 -20.38 4.14
CA ASN A 75 -14.69 -19.59 3.07
C ASN A 75 -14.43 -18.09 3.23
N SER A 76 -14.44 -17.57 4.47
CA SER A 76 -14.15 -16.16 4.75
C SER A 76 -12.71 -15.79 4.43
N ARG A 77 -11.77 -16.71 4.65
CA ARG A 77 -10.36 -16.54 4.28
C ARG A 77 -10.20 -16.42 2.77
N VAL A 78 -10.76 -17.37 2.01
CA VAL A 78 -10.66 -17.39 0.54
C VAL A 78 -11.27 -16.13 -0.07
N LEU A 79 -12.44 -15.71 0.41
CA LEU A 79 -13.10 -14.49 -0.06
C LEU A 79 -12.28 -13.25 0.25
N SER A 80 -11.80 -13.09 1.49
CA SER A 80 -11.02 -11.91 1.90
C SER A 80 -9.69 -11.84 1.14
N SER A 81 -8.98 -12.96 1.00
CA SER A 81 -7.75 -13.02 0.20
C SER A 81 -8.01 -12.74 -1.29
N GLY A 82 -9.13 -13.22 -1.84
CA GLY A 82 -9.49 -12.99 -3.23
C GLY A 82 -9.78 -11.52 -3.52
N ILE A 83 -10.52 -10.86 -2.62
CA ILE A 83 -10.82 -9.42 -2.72
C ILE A 83 -9.54 -8.61 -2.59
N GLU A 84 -8.62 -8.99 -1.69
CA GLU A 84 -7.35 -8.29 -1.56
C GLU A 84 -6.48 -8.44 -2.81
N ILE A 85 -6.39 -9.65 -3.37
CA ILE A 85 -5.64 -9.88 -4.62
C ILE A 85 -6.20 -9.01 -5.74
N LEU A 86 -7.53 -8.95 -5.88
CA LEU A 86 -8.16 -8.10 -6.88
C LEU A 86 -7.86 -6.60 -6.66
N SER A 87 -7.94 -6.15 -5.40
CA SER A 87 -7.64 -4.77 -5.02
C SER A 87 -6.18 -4.42 -5.28
N MET A 88 -5.26 -5.35 -5.00
CA MET A 88 -3.83 -5.20 -5.28
C MET A 88 -3.53 -5.13 -6.77
N ILE A 89 -4.22 -5.90 -7.61
CA ILE A 89 -4.05 -5.81 -9.08
C ILE A 89 -4.41 -4.40 -9.58
N LEU A 90 -5.55 -3.87 -9.13
CA LEU A 90 -5.99 -2.51 -9.48
C LEU A 90 -5.00 -1.44 -8.96
N TYR A 91 -4.55 -1.60 -7.71
CA TYR A 91 -3.58 -0.71 -7.08
C TYR A 91 -2.22 -0.72 -7.79
N MET A 92 -1.72 -1.90 -8.17
CA MET A 92 -0.46 -2.05 -8.91
C MET A 92 -0.50 -1.31 -10.25
N GLY A 93 -1.64 -1.35 -10.96
CA GLY A 93 -1.81 -0.59 -12.21
C GLY A 93 -1.60 0.91 -12.00
N THR A 94 -2.21 1.49 -10.97
CA THR A 94 -2.03 2.92 -10.64
C THR A 94 -0.61 3.25 -10.18
N THR A 95 0.02 2.36 -9.41
CA THR A 95 1.36 2.55 -8.87
C THR A 95 2.43 2.53 -9.96
N VAL A 96 2.25 1.75 -11.03
CA VAL A 96 3.15 1.77 -12.19
C VAL A 96 2.88 2.98 -13.09
N TYR A 97 1.62 3.37 -13.27
CA TYR A 97 1.26 4.46 -14.17
C TYR A 97 1.84 5.82 -13.77
N ILE A 98 1.82 6.15 -12.48
CA ILE A 98 2.26 7.44 -11.94
C ILE A 98 3.75 7.73 -12.24
N PRO A 99 4.72 6.84 -11.92
CA PRO A 99 6.11 7.07 -12.27
C PRO A 99 6.35 7.05 -13.78
N SER A 100 5.61 6.25 -14.56
CA SER A 100 5.72 6.29 -16.03
C SER A 100 5.26 7.63 -16.60
N LEU A 101 4.20 8.21 -16.05
CA LEU A 101 3.69 9.52 -16.45
C LEU A 101 4.72 10.63 -16.13
N ALA A 102 5.29 10.59 -14.92
CA ALA A 102 6.37 11.49 -14.53
C ALA A 102 7.61 11.34 -15.44
N LEU A 103 7.98 10.10 -15.78
CA LEU A 103 9.14 9.83 -16.66
C LEU A 103 8.90 10.31 -18.09
N SER A 104 7.69 10.15 -18.61
CA SER A 104 7.30 10.62 -19.95
C SER A 104 7.33 12.15 -20.04
N ALA A 105 6.92 12.85 -18.97
CA ALA A 105 6.98 14.31 -18.89
C ALA A 105 8.42 14.87 -18.97
N VAL A 106 9.41 14.12 -18.48
CA VAL A 106 10.83 14.57 -18.44
C VAL A 106 11.61 14.11 -19.68
N THR A 107 11.31 12.93 -20.23
CA THR A 107 12.19 12.27 -21.22
C THR A 107 11.71 12.42 -22.67
N SER A 108 10.61 13.13 -22.95
CA SER A 108 9.96 13.24 -24.29
C SER A 108 9.59 11.90 -24.96
N LEU A 109 9.70 10.79 -24.22
CA LEU A 109 9.34 9.45 -24.64
C LEU A 109 7.81 9.30 -24.61
N GLY A 110 7.27 8.55 -25.58
CA GLY A 110 5.86 8.18 -25.58
C GLY A 110 5.46 7.44 -24.29
N THR A 111 4.27 7.73 -23.77
CA THR A 111 3.77 7.15 -22.51
C THR A 111 3.82 5.61 -22.50
N ASN A 112 3.56 4.97 -23.65
CA ASN A 112 3.60 3.52 -23.79
C ASN A 112 5.01 2.92 -23.58
N THR A 113 6.07 3.60 -24.03
CA THR A 113 7.44 3.12 -23.85
C THR A 113 7.94 3.34 -22.43
N ALA A 114 7.54 4.45 -21.80
CA ALA A 114 7.82 4.70 -20.39
C ALA A 114 7.21 3.63 -19.48
N ILE A 115 5.96 3.20 -19.74
CA ILE A 115 5.28 2.14 -18.99
C ILE A 115 6.03 0.80 -19.10
N LEU A 116 6.45 0.42 -20.31
CA LEU A 116 7.21 -0.82 -20.54
C LEU A 116 8.56 -0.82 -19.81
N LEU A 117 9.27 0.30 -19.81
CA LEU A 117 10.55 0.43 -19.11
C LEU A 117 10.39 0.32 -17.59
N THR A 118 9.47 1.10 -17.01
CA THR A 118 9.25 1.10 -15.54
C THR A 118 8.74 -0.24 -15.04
N SER A 119 7.83 -0.90 -15.78
CA SER A 119 7.34 -2.23 -15.42
C SER A 119 8.42 -3.32 -15.56
N GLY A 120 9.27 -3.24 -16.59
CA GLY A 120 10.41 -4.16 -16.76
C GLY A 120 11.41 -4.06 -15.61
N ILE A 121 11.82 -2.83 -15.25
CA ILE A 121 12.74 -2.60 -14.13
C ILE A 121 12.14 -3.09 -12.81
N CYS A 122 10.86 -2.79 -12.57
CA CYS A 122 10.16 -3.24 -11.36
C CYS A 122 10.08 -4.78 -11.26
N THR A 123 9.85 -5.45 -12.39
CA THR A 123 9.80 -6.92 -12.43
C THR A 123 11.18 -7.52 -12.15
N ILE A 124 12.24 -6.99 -12.77
CA ILE A 124 13.61 -7.45 -12.52
C ILE A 124 13.98 -7.25 -11.05
N TYR A 125 13.69 -6.09 -10.48
CA TYR A 125 13.95 -5.80 -9.06
C TYR A 125 13.19 -6.73 -8.10
N THR A 126 12.00 -7.19 -8.48
CA THR A 126 11.20 -8.07 -7.63
C THR A 126 11.63 -9.54 -7.74
N VAL A 127 12.12 -9.94 -8.91
CA VAL A 127 12.54 -11.33 -9.20
C VAL A 127 13.98 -11.60 -8.78
N CYS A 128 14.87 -10.61 -8.87
CA CYS A 128 16.28 -10.71 -8.45
C CYS A 128 16.48 -10.41 -6.97
#